data_AF-A0A3A0FYA3-F1
#
_entry.id   AF-A0A3A0FYA3-F1
#
_cell.length_a   1.000
_cell.length_b   1.000
_cell.length_c   1.000
_cell.angle_alpha   90.00
_cell.angle_beta   90.00
_cell.angle_gamma   90.00
#
_symmetry.space_group_name_H-M   'P 1'
#
loop_
_entity.id
_entity.type
_entity.pdbx_description
1 polymer ?
#
loop_
_entity_poly.entity_id
_entity_poly.type
_entity_poly.pdbx_seq_one_letter_code
_entity_poly.pdbx_strand_id
1 'polypeptide(L)'
;MRLLARAAIAALSLAFAASPAAARDAIPAEHQGDWVPASGGCDSAVRLRVAEEQLTLRNGSDSQTWGNVAIPQTFFGPDYTGNSVVALPDWDGEQPFTVFFNADEKPGVTRVDIYHEMKGPQNAQLQAIQAKAKKLAERFPLNGVPLKKCAAKPS
;
A
#
# COMPACT_ATOMS: atom_id res chain seq x y z
N MET A 1 -23.96 64.31 -33.83
CA MET A 1 -25.03 63.63 -33.07
C MET A 1 -24.61 62.19 -32.85
N ARG A 2 -24.57 61.77 -31.57
CA ARG A 2 -24.72 60.43 -30.94
C ARG A 2 -24.74 59.21 -31.89
N LEU A 3 -24.09 58.07 -31.62
CA LEU A 3 -24.19 57.26 -30.42
C LEU A 3 -22.97 56.35 -30.22
N LEU A 4 -22.61 56.18 -28.95
CA LEU A 4 -21.77 55.11 -28.39
C LEU A 4 -22.41 53.73 -28.62
N ALA A 5 -21.59 52.71 -28.93
CA ALA A 5 -21.96 51.32 -28.72
C ALA A 5 -20.82 50.61 -27.98
N ARG A 6 -21.05 50.38 -26.69
CA ARG A 6 -20.23 49.58 -25.78
C ARG A 6 -20.40 48.10 -26.17
N ALA A 7 -19.31 47.39 -26.46
CA ALA A 7 -19.31 45.93 -26.51
C ALA A 7 -18.56 45.40 -25.29
N ALA A 8 -19.31 44.87 -24.32
CA ALA A 8 -18.79 44.15 -23.17
C ALA A 8 -18.35 42.75 -23.62
N ILE A 9 -17.08 42.42 -23.46
CA ILE A 9 -16.56 41.06 -23.65
C ILE A 9 -16.80 40.31 -22.34
N ALA A 10 -17.75 39.38 -22.36
CA ALA A 10 -18.00 38.46 -21.27
C ALA A 10 -16.86 37.43 -21.20
N ALA A 11 -16.07 37.46 -20.12
CA ALA A 11 -15.08 36.43 -19.83
C ALA A 11 -15.80 35.18 -19.31
N LEU A 12 -15.85 34.13 -20.12
CA LEU A 12 -16.38 32.83 -19.76
C LEU A 12 -15.28 32.06 -18.99
N SER A 13 -15.29 32.17 -17.67
CA SER A 13 -14.41 31.40 -16.79
C SER A 13 -14.85 29.93 -16.80
N LEU A 14 -14.19 29.09 -17.59
CA LEU A 14 -14.31 27.63 -17.47
C LEU A 14 -13.75 27.20 -16.10
N ALA A 15 -14.63 27.04 -15.13
CA ALA A 15 -14.31 26.34 -13.90
C ALA A 15 -14.13 24.85 -14.23
N PHE A 16 -12.88 24.42 -14.42
CA PHE A 16 -12.53 23.01 -14.33
C PHE A 16 -12.83 22.57 -12.90
N ALA A 17 -13.95 21.84 -12.72
CA ALA A 17 -14.22 21.12 -11.50
C ALA A 17 -13.10 20.06 -11.34
N ALA A 18 -12.12 20.34 -10.48
CA ALA A 18 -11.21 19.33 -10.01
C ALA A 18 -12.05 18.29 -9.26
N SER A 19 -12.19 17.09 -9.82
CA SER A 19 -12.77 15.96 -9.10
C SER A 19 -12.00 15.80 -7.79
N PRO A 20 -12.67 15.67 -6.63
CA PRO A 20 -11.95 15.35 -5.40
C PRO A 20 -11.25 14.01 -5.63
N ALA A 21 -9.93 14.03 -5.60
CA ALA A 21 -9.16 12.80 -5.45
C ALA A 21 -9.70 12.14 -4.18
N ALA A 22 -10.25 10.94 -4.28
CA ALA A 22 -10.65 10.17 -3.11
C ALA A 22 -9.46 10.17 -2.15
N ALA A 23 -9.64 10.74 -0.96
CA ALA A 23 -8.58 10.84 0.03
C ALA A 23 -8.05 9.42 0.28
N ARG A 24 -6.81 9.18 -0.12
CA ARG A 24 -6.10 7.94 0.16
C ARG A 24 -5.60 8.11 1.59
N ASP A 25 -6.12 7.30 2.50
CA ASP A 25 -5.73 7.39 3.90
C ASP A 25 -4.23 7.05 4.02
N ALA A 26 -3.47 8.00 4.56
CA ALA A 26 -2.07 7.78 4.93
C ALA A 26 -1.96 6.60 5.90
N ILE A 27 -0.88 5.82 5.78
CA ILE A 27 -0.63 4.72 6.73
C ILE A 27 -0.42 5.31 8.12
N PRO A 28 -1.19 4.91 9.15
CA PRO A 28 -1.08 5.46 10.50
C PRO A 28 0.35 5.38 11.07
N ALA A 29 0.79 6.42 11.79
CA ALA A 29 2.17 6.58 12.26
C ALA A 29 2.65 5.41 13.15
N GLU A 30 1.74 4.81 13.91
CA GLU A 30 1.96 3.61 14.72
C GLU A 30 2.37 2.39 13.87
N HIS A 31 2.05 2.36 12.58
CA HIS A 31 2.41 1.31 11.64
C HIS A 31 3.65 1.63 10.81
N GLN A 32 4.07 2.90 10.73
CA GLN A 32 5.25 3.33 9.98
C GLN A 32 6.55 2.90 10.67
N GLY A 33 7.55 2.47 9.90
CA GLY A 33 8.87 2.05 10.39
C GLY A 33 9.41 0.80 9.70
N ASP A 34 10.45 0.20 10.29
CA ASP A 34 11.03 -1.05 9.82
C ASP A 34 10.39 -2.24 10.53
N TRP A 35 9.94 -3.22 9.75
CA TRP A 35 9.36 -4.47 10.20
C TRP A 35 10.23 -5.63 9.72
N VAL A 36 10.75 -6.42 10.65
CA VAL A 36 11.68 -7.52 10.38
C VAL A 36 11.06 -8.85 10.80
N PRO A 37 11.51 -10.00 10.25
CA PRO A 37 11.09 -11.32 10.75
C PRO A 37 11.18 -11.40 12.28
N ALA A 38 10.13 -11.87 12.93
CA ALA A 38 10.04 -11.86 14.40
C ALA A 38 11.18 -12.65 15.07
N SER A 39 11.66 -13.71 14.40
CA SER A 39 12.79 -14.55 14.82
C SER A 39 14.16 -13.89 14.65
N GLY A 40 14.27 -12.77 13.91
CA GLY A 40 15.52 -12.08 13.61
C GLY A 40 15.80 -10.85 14.49
N GLY A 41 16.94 -10.21 14.26
CA GLY A 41 17.32 -8.92 14.85
C GLY A 41 16.84 -7.72 14.03
N CYS A 42 16.84 -6.52 14.63
CA CYS A 42 16.49 -5.27 13.94
C CYS A 42 17.50 -4.81 12.89
N ASP A 43 18.64 -5.47 12.82
CA ASP A 43 19.66 -5.35 11.79
C ASP A 43 19.39 -6.27 10.56
N SER A 44 18.34 -7.09 10.59
CA SER A 44 17.97 -8.01 9.50
C SER A 44 18.04 -7.34 8.12
N ALA A 45 18.74 -7.99 7.20
CA ALA A 45 18.81 -7.60 5.79
C ALA A 45 17.45 -7.72 5.10
N VAL A 46 16.59 -8.64 5.56
CA VAL A 46 15.23 -8.85 5.07
C VAL A 46 14.25 -8.05 5.92
N ARG A 47 13.52 -7.11 5.30
CA ARG A 47 12.55 -6.26 6.02
C ARG A 47 11.49 -5.66 5.11
N LEU A 48 10.34 -5.35 5.70
CA LEU A 48 9.36 -4.41 5.18
C LEU A 48 9.62 -3.04 5.81
N ARG A 49 9.75 -1.99 5.00
CA ARG A 49 9.76 -0.59 5.44
C ARG A 49 8.41 0.02 5.08
N VAL A 50 7.75 0.58 6.07
CA VAL A 50 6.46 1.26 5.96
C VAL A 50 6.68 2.74 6.16
N ALA A 51 6.37 3.55 5.16
CA ALA A 51 6.31 5.00 5.25
C ALA A 51 4.85 5.45 5.08
N GLU A 52 4.59 6.75 5.22
CA GLU A 52 3.23 7.32 5.17
C GLU A 52 2.41 6.92 3.94
N GLU A 53 3.05 6.84 2.76
CA GLU A 53 2.37 6.52 1.49
C GLU A 53 3.10 5.43 0.69
N GLN A 54 4.06 4.74 1.31
CA GLN A 54 4.93 3.80 0.60
C GLN A 54 5.20 2.53 1.42
N LEU A 55 5.26 1.42 0.70
CA LEU A 55 5.70 0.13 1.21
C LEU A 55 6.95 -0.26 0.45
N THR A 56 7.99 -0.70 1.16
CA THR A 56 9.25 -1.13 0.54
C THR A 56 9.65 -2.49 1.09
N LEU A 57 9.81 -3.48 0.21
CA LEU A 57 10.43 -4.76 0.56
C LEU A 57 11.94 -4.65 0.31
N ARG A 58 12.74 -5.16 1.25
CA ARG A 58 14.20 -5.20 1.16
C ARG A 58 14.73 -6.59 1.47
N ASN A 59 15.79 -6.97 0.78
CA ASN A 59 16.60 -8.15 1.04
C ASN A 59 18.08 -7.83 0.73
N GLY A 60 18.82 -7.41 1.77
CA GLY A 60 20.19 -6.96 1.61
C GLY A 60 20.28 -5.68 0.79
N SER A 61 20.93 -5.75 -0.37
CA SER A 61 21.03 -4.64 -1.33
C SER A 61 19.86 -4.58 -2.32
N ASP A 62 19.05 -5.64 -2.45
CA ASP A 62 17.84 -5.60 -3.29
C ASP A 62 16.72 -4.87 -2.53
N SER A 63 16.01 -4.01 -3.25
CA SER A 63 14.87 -3.27 -2.72
C SER A 63 13.87 -2.97 -3.82
N GLN A 64 12.60 -2.99 -3.46
CA GLN A 64 11.53 -2.55 -4.33
C GLN A 64 10.50 -1.78 -3.50
N THR A 65 10.05 -0.65 -4.04
CA THR A 65 9.13 0.27 -3.38
C THR A 65 7.86 0.39 -4.21
N TRP A 66 6.73 0.42 -3.51
CA TRP A 66 5.41 0.67 -4.07
C TRP A 66 4.78 1.85 -3.36
N GLY A 67 4.09 2.68 -4.14
CA GLY A 67 3.30 3.80 -3.63
C GLY A 67 1.82 3.50 -3.76
N ASN A 68 1.01 4.57 -3.82
CA ASN A 68 -0.43 4.47 -4.02
C ASN A 68 -1.08 3.45 -3.06
N VAL A 69 -0.71 3.57 -1.79
CA VAL A 69 -1.18 2.64 -0.77
C VAL A 69 -2.60 3.04 -0.36
N ALA A 70 -3.49 2.07 -0.32
CA ALA A 70 -4.82 2.22 0.26
C ALA A 70 -4.92 1.50 1.61
N ILE A 71 -5.61 2.14 2.55
CA ILE A 71 -6.06 1.54 3.82
C ILE A 71 -7.59 1.38 3.75
N PRO A 72 -8.10 0.28 3.17
CA PRO A 72 -9.54 0.07 3.04
C PRO A 72 -10.24 -0.10 4.40
N GLN A 73 -11.20 0.76 4.70
CA GLN A 73 -12.01 0.69 5.93
C GLN A 73 -12.93 -0.55 6.00
N THR A 74 -13.25 -1.17 4.86
CA THR A 74 -14.24 -2.26 4.77
C THR A 74 -13.63 -3.60 4.37
N PHE A 75 -12.31 -3.77 4.41
CA PHE A 75 -11.64 -4.99 3.97
C PHE A 75 -12.15 -6.25 4.69
N PHE A 76 -12.36 -6.15 6.00
CA PHE A 76 -12.87 -7.24 6.83
C PHE A 76 -14.40 -7.29 6.92
N GLY A 77 -15.10 -6.45 6.15
CA GLY A 77 -16.55 -6.27 6.20
C GLY A 77 -16.98 -5.11 7.10
N PRO A 78 -18.25 -4.67 6.98
CA PRO A 78 -18.76 -3.46 7.65
C PRO A 78 -18.94 -3.63 9.16
N ASP A 79 -19.11 -4.85 9.66
CA ASP A 79 -19.35 -5.14 11.08
C ASP A 79 -18.06 -5.54 11.83
N TYR A 80 -16.90 -5.35 11.20
CA TYR A 80 -15.62 -5.71 11.81
C TYR A 80 -15.28 -4.77 12.96
N THR A 81 -15.04 -5.34 14.14
CA THR A 81 -14.71 -4.61 15.39
C THR A 81 -13.34 -4.97 15.96
N GLY A 82 -12.52 -5.70 15.19
CA GLY A 82 -11.17 -6.09 15.57
C GLY A 82 -10.15 -4.95 15.41
N ASN A 83 -8.86 -5.30 15.51
CA ASN A 83 -7.75 -4.35 15.47
C ASN A 83 -6.80 -4.53 14.27
N SER A 84 -7.08 -5.47 13.37
CA SER A 84 -6.33 -5.68 12.14
C SER A 84 -6.52 -4.50 11.19
N VAL A 85 -5.42 -4.02 10.61
CA VAL A 85 -5.41 -2.96 9.60
C VAL A 85 -4.73 -3.49 8.35
N VAL A 86 -5.26 -3.15 7.19
CA VAL A 86 -4.78 -3.65 5.91
C VAL A 86 -4.22 -2.51 5.08
N ALA A 87 -3.04 -2.72 4.49
CA ALA A 87 -2.46 -1.83 3.49
C ALA A 87 -2.24 -2.55 2.16
N LEU A 88 -2.70 -1.90 1.09
CA LEU A 88 -2.67 -2.41 -0.27
C LEU A 88 -1.90 -1.44 -1.17
N PRO A 89 -0.66 -1.76 -1.58
CA PRO A 89 0.09 -0.96 -2.54
C PRO A 89 -0.50 -1.06 -3.94
N ASP A 90 -0.23 -0.05 -4.77
CA ASP A 90 -0.71 0.02 -6.16
C ASP A 90 -2.23 -0.21 -6.26
N TRP A 91 -3.01 0.51 -5.44
CA TRP A 91 -4.45 0.30 -5.28
C TRP A 91 -5.25 0.30 -6.60
N ASP A 92 -4.86 1.15 -7.56
CA ASP A 92 -5.47 1.26 -8.90
C ASP A 92 -4.78 0.40 -9.98
N GLY A 93 -3.84 -0.45 -9.58
CA GLY A 93 -3.00 -1.26 -10.46
C GLY A 93 -2.97 -2.75 -10.10
N GLU A 94 -1.86 -3.40 -10.46
CA GLU A 94 -1.62 -4.81 -10.12
C GLU A 94 -1.07 -4.89 -8.70
N GLN A 95 -1.96 -5.04 -7.72
CA GLN A 95 -1.60 -5.17 -6.31
C GLN A 95 -0.73 -6.43 -6.11
N PRO A 96 0.56 -6.30 -5.78
CA PRO A 96 1.48 -7.44 -5.74
C PRO A 96 1.42 -8.25 -4.43
N PHE A 97 0.96 -7.61 -3.35
CA PHE A 97 0.83 -8.20 -2.02
C PHE A 97 -0.13 -7.38 -1.14
N THR A 98 -0.53 -7.97 -0.01
CA THR A 98 -1.20 -7.27 1.09
C THR A 98 -0.28 -7.17 2.30
N VAL A 99 -0.33 -6.07 3.04
CA VAL A 99 0.24 -5.97 4.39
C VAL A 99 -0.88 -5.98 5.42
N PHE A 100 -0.81 -6.90 6.37
CA PHE A 100 -1.70 -6.99 7.52
C PHE A 100 -0.95 -6.49 8.75
N PHE A 101 -1.34 -5.35 9.30
CA PHE A 101 -0.94 -4.91 10.64
C PHE A 101 -1.88 -5.53 11.67
N ASN A 102 -1.33 -5.83 12.85
CA ASN A 102 -2.00 -6.62 13.88
C ASN A 102 -2.58 -7.94 13.33
N ALA A 103 -1.83 -8.61 12.47
CA ALA A 103 -2.27 -9.80 11.76
C ALA A 103 -2.82 -10.86 12.73
N ASP A 104 -3.94 -11.47 12.35
CA ASP A 104 -4.68 -12.44 13.16
C ASP A 104 -5.10 -11.87 14.54
N GLU A 105 -5.45 -10.58 14.59
CA GLU A 105 -5.83 -9.82 15.78
C GLU A 105 -4.73 -9.68 16.85
N LYS A 106 -3.45 -9.89 16.48
CA LYS A 106 -2.32 -9.86 17.43
C LYS A 106 -1.62 -8.51 17.40
N PRO A 107 -1.72 -7.68 18.46
CA PRO A 107 -1.09 -6.38 18.49
C PRO A 107 0.42 -6.45 18.21
N GLY A 108 0.90 -5.60 17.30
CA GLY A 108 2.33 -5.48 16.98
C GLY A 108 2.89 -6.62 16.12
N VAL A 109 2.05 -7.50 15.58
CA VAL A 109 2.43 -8.51 14.58
C VAL A 109 2.02 -8.00 13.20
N THR A 110 2.97 -7.97 12.26
CA THR A 110 2.68 -7.65 10.85
C THR A 110 2.92 -8.87 9.98
N ARG A 111 2.13 -9.05 8.91
CA ARG A 111 2.33 -10.10 7.91
C ARG A 111 2.25 -9.51 6.52
N VAL A 112 3.12 -9.97 5.61
CA VAL A 112 3.04 -9.66 4.18
C VAL A 112 2.52 -10.90 3.46
N ASP A 113 1.43 -10.79 2.73
CA ASP A 113 0.88 -11.88 1.93
C ASP A 113 1.07 -11.54 0.44
N ILE A 114 2.04 -12.21 -0.20
CA ILE A 114 2.38 -12.07 -1.62
C ILE A 114 1.54 -13.08 -2.40
N TYR A 115 0.85 -12.64 -3.45
CA TYR A 115 -0.15 -13.43 -4.20
C TYR A 115 0.44 -14.49 -5.15
N HIS A 116 1.42 -15.26 -4.69
CA HIS A 116 2.14 -16.25 -5.49
C HIS A 116 1.47 -17.63 -5.53
N GLU A 117 0.46 -17.88 -4.69
CA GLU A 117 -0.31 -19.13 -4.63
C GLU A 117 -1.82 -18.89 -4.78
N MET A 118 -2.23 -18.29 -5.91
CA MET A 118 -3.65 -18.10 -6.21
C MET A 118 -4.33 -19.44 -6.53
N LYS A 119 -5.38 -19.80 -5.78
CA LYS A 119 -6.20 -20.99 -6.00
C LYS A 119 -7.42 -20.65 -6.87
N GLY A 120 -7.87 -21.61 -7.68
CA GLY A 120 -9.07 -21.48 -8.52
C GLY A 120 -8.80 -21.60 -10.02
N PRO A 121 -9.83 -21.39 -10.87
CA PRO A 121 -9.68 -21.43 -12.33
C PRO A 121 -8.66 -20.39 -12.80
N GLN A 122 -7.64 -20.85 -13.53
CA GLN A 122 -6.54 -20.02 -14.01
C GLN A 122 -6.79 -19.58 -15.45
N ASN A 123 -6.61 -18.29 -15.74
CA ASN A 123 -6.50 -17.75 -17.09
C ASN A 123 -5.09 -17.18 -17.31
N ALA A 124 -4.75 -16.81 -18.55
CA ALA A 124 -3.41 -16.32 -18.88
C ALA A 124 -2.99 -15.07 -18.09
N GLN A 125 -3.95 -14.20 -17.75
CA GLN A 125 -3.71 -13.00 -16.96
C GLN A 125 -3.35 -13.35 -15.51
N LEU A 126 -4.14 -14.22 -14.87
CA LEU A 126 -3.87 -14.69 -13.50
C LEU A 126 -2.54 -15.44 -13.42
N GLN A 127 -2.20 -16.25 -14.43
CA GLN A 127 -0.88 -16.92 -14.49
C GLN A 127 0.28 -15.93 -14.56
N ALA A 128 0.14 -14.84 -15.34
CA ALA A 128 1.17 -13.81 -15.43
C ALA A 128 1.36 -13.07 -14.09
N ILE A 129 0.26 -12.72 -13.42
CA ILE A 129 0.27 -12.12 -12.08
C ILE A 129 0.94 -13.08 -11.09
N GLN A 130 0.55 -14.36 -11.09
CA GLN A 130 1.13 -15.37 -10.20
C GLN A 130 2.64 -15.54 -10.43
N ALA A 131 3.07 -15.56 -11.69
CA ALA A 131 4.49 -15.69 -12.03
C ALA A 131 5.32 -14.49 -11.55
N LYS A 132 4.78 -13.27 -11.65
CA LYS A 132 5.40 -12.07 -11.09
C LYS A 132 5.46 -12.13 -9.56
N ALA A 133 4.35 -12.50 -8.92
CA ALA A 133 4.27 -12.65 -7.48
C ALA A 133 5.23 -13.72 -6.94
N LYS A 134 5.41 -14.83 -7.67
CA LYS A 134 6.39 -15.87 -7.32
C LYS A 134 7.82 -15.34 -7.35
N LYS A 135 8.21 -14.64 -8.42
CA LYS A 135 9.52 -13.97 -8.49
C LYS A 135 9.70 -12.96 -7.37
N LEU A 136 8.63 -12.27 -6.99
CA LEU A 136 8.66 -11.32 -5.88
C LEU A 136 8.91 -12.01 -4.54
N ALA A 137 8.20 -13.11 -4.26
CA ALA A 137 8.37 -13.89 -3.03
C ALA A 137 9.76 -14.54 -2.93
N GLU A 138 10.33 -14.98 -4.05
CA GLU A 138 11.71 -15.50 -4.12
C GLU A 138 12.75 -14.41 -3.81
N ARG A 139 12.54 -13.18 -4.32
CA ARG A 139 13.42 -12.04 -4.06
C ARG A 139 13.31 -11.50 -2.63
N PHE A 140 12.10 -11.49 -2.08
CA PHE A 140 11.80 -10.95 -0.76
C PHE A 140 11.08 -12.00 0.09
N PRO A 141 11.81 -12.80 0.89
CA PRO A 141 11.26 -13.94 1.62
C PRO A 141 10.51 -13.51 2.91
N LEU A 142 9.48 -12.69 2.73
CA LEU A 142 8.61 -12.13 3.79
C LEU A 142 7.19 -12.71 3.74
N ASN A 143 6.85 -13.44 2.68
CA ASN A 143 5.51 -13.98 2.49
C ASN A 143 5.09 -14.88 3.67
N GLY A 144 4.00 -14.52 4.35
CA GLY A 144 3.44 -15.27 5.46
C GLY A 144 4.30 -15.28 6.74
N VAL A 145 5.44 -14.59 6.74
CA VAL A 145 6.35 -14.54 7.89
C VAL A 145 5.84 -13.52 8.90
N PRO A 146 5.66 -13.87 10.18
CA PRO A 146 5.35 -12.89 11.22
C PRO A 146 6.49 -11.89 11.38
N LEU A 147 6.17 -10.60 11.32
CA LEU A 147 7.12 -9.50 11.45
C LEU A 147 6.88 -8.73 12.74
N LYS A 148 7.95 -8.22 13.33
CA LYS A 148 7.93 -7.30 14.48
C LYS A 148 8.46 -5.94 14.06
N LYS A 149 7.91 -4.88 14.66
CA LYS A 149 8.38 -3.51 14.46
C LYS A 149 9.69 -3.30 15.21
N CYS A 150 10.63 -2.62 14.56
CA CYS A 150 11.85 -2.15 15.20
C CYS A 150 11.68 -0.71 15.67
N ALA A 151 12.30 -0.39 16.80
CA ALA A 151 12.36 0.98 17.29
C ALA A 151 12.94 1.90 16.20
N ALA A 152 12.38 3.10 16.05
CA ALA A 152 12.96 4.11 15.18
C ALA A 152 14.41 4.33 15.63
N LYS A 153 15.37 4.14 14.72
CA LYS A 153 16.73 4.61 15.00
C LYS A 153 16.63 6.14 15.12
N PRO A 154 17.12 6.75 16.21
CA PRO A 154 17.26 8.19 16.24
C PRO A 154 18.16 8.59 15.06
N SER A 155 17.63 9.48 14.23
CA SER A 155 18.31 10.08 13.08
C SER A 155 19.50 10.93 13.53
#